data_AF-U7PQR3-F1
#
_entry.id   AF-U7PQR3-F1
#
_cell.length_a   1.000
_cell.length_b   1.000
_cell.length_c   1.000
_cell.angle_alpha   90.00
_cell.angle_beta   90.00
_cell.angle_gamma   90.00
#
_symmetry.space_group_name_H-M   'P 1'
#
loop_
_entity.id
_entity.type
_entity.pdbx_description
1 polymer ?
#
loop_
_entity_poly.entity_id
_entity_poly.type
_entity_poly.pdbx_seq_one_letter_code
_entity_poly.pdbx_strand_id
1 'polypeptide(L)'
;MAPLRLLVDLRDSDEDEYPVITDEKRIDKETSSMNKPSSPQWPPRPFTDRTGVTKRKIAAILCSYVQPDCALSEDVVANSILALIPEDATASRDVKSFVRICVDLAEQIPYHHPSQLKLARLLRVLGESPTFLSQHWLGSEKEEIVLLPHRLLMVLDAAFPDDYVNASAFRAKLCAMCTWGAPPGPGFDIFRDLFETDKQYSSAFVKNTLVKGAAQWVLWNGHGMFSYILYDQDGDGRFVANVGNAAGLPPFQARSVERWRYWASKFEEVGTWSDATDECKDLAARAARIMHALAENMVFAV
;
A
#
# COMPACT_ATOMS: atom_id res chain seq x y z
N MET A 1 -5.42 15.86 -18.49
CA MET A 1 -5.76 15.45 -17.11
C MET A 1 -5.66 16.67 -16.22
N ALA A 2 -6.51 16.80 -15.19
CA ALA A 2 -6.41 17.92 -14.25
C ALA A 2 -5.16 17.76 -13.37
N PRO A 3 -4.51 18.85 -12.95
CA PRO A 3 -3.38 18.79 -12.02
C PRO A 3 -3.81 18.20 -10.66
N LEU A 4 -2.94 17.39 -10.05
CA LEU A 4 -3.14 16.84 -8.72
C LEU A 4 -2.84 17.90 -7.66
N ARG A 5 -3.79 18.17 -6.78
CA ARG A 5 -3.59 18.99 -5.59
C ARG A 5 -3.14 18.08 -4.44
N LEU A 6 -1.83 17.92 -4.29
CA LEU A 6 -1.22 17.08 -3.26
C LEU A 6 -0.80 17.95 -2.07
N LEU A 7 -1.08 17.47 -0.87
CA LEU A 7 -0.79 18.06 0.43
C LEU A 7 0.20 17.16 1.16
N VAL A 8 1.49 17.28 0.88
CA VAL A 8 2.49 16.59 1.70
C VAL A 8 2.54 17.30 3.05
N ASP A 9 1.96 16.67 4.07
CA ASP A 9 1.97 17.14 5.44
C ASP A 9 3.27 16.72 6.13
N LEU A 10 4.27 17.60 6.11
CA LEU A 10 5.61 17.35 6.65
C LEU A 10 5.65 17.54 8.18
N ARG A 11 4.81 16.80 8.93
CA ARG A 11 4.81 16.76 10.40
C ARG A 11 6.11 16.15 10.95
N ASP A 12 6.51 16.61 12.14
CA ASP A 12 7.58 15.98 12.93
C ASP A 12 7.19 14.55 13.29
N SER A 13 8.05 13.59 12.93
CA SER A 13 7.91 12.18 13.28
C SER A 13 8.86 11.78 14.42
N ASP A 14 9.26 12.72 15.29
CA ASP A 14 10.20 12.45 16.37
C ASP A 14 9.55 11.81 17.61
N GLU A 15 8.24 11.56 17.58
CA GLU A 15 7.54 10.78 18.60
C GLU A 15 7.43 9.30 18.21
N ASP A 16 8.56 8.58 18.23
CA ASP A 16 8.60 7.11 18.23
C ASP A 16 8.44 6.55 19.66
N GLU A 17 7.37 6.95 20.38
CA GLU A 17 6.96 6.33 21.65
C GLU A 17 5.52 5.81 21.50
N TYR A 18 5.35 4.49 21.42
CA TYR A 18 4.09 3.85 21.02
C TYR A 18 3.20 3.46 22.22
N PRO A 19 2.01 4.06 22.38
CA PRO A 19 0.94 3.41 23.12
C PRO A 19 0.16 2.46 22.20
N VAL A 20 0.03 1.19 22.63
CA VAL A 20 -0.96 0.25 22.08
C VAL A 20 -2.34 0.80 22.44
N ILE A 21 -3.05 1.41 21.49
CA ILE A 21 -4.42 1.88 21.72
C ILE A 21 -5.36 0.68 21.58
N THR A 22 -5.77 0.11 22.71
CA THR A 22 -6.97 -0.73 22.81
C THR A 22 -8.16 0.16 23.11
N ASP A 23 -8.84 0.72 22.12
CA ASP A 23 -10.18 1.28 22.36
C ASP A 23 -11.04 1.32 21.10
N GLU A 24 -11.95 0.36 21.01
CA GLU A 24 -12.83 0.07 19.87
C GLU A 24 -14.18 0.82 19.94
N LYS A 25 -14.27 1.92 20.70
CA LYS A 25 -15.55 2.56 21.04
C LYS A 25 -15.62 4.04 20.70
N ARG A 26 -15.59 4.40 19.41
CA ARG A 26 -16.05 5.75 19.00
C ARG A 26 -16.34 5.95 17.51
N ILE A 27 -17.17 5.13 16.88
CA ILE A 27 -17.73 5.47 15.55
C ILE A 27 -19.23 5.12 15.51
N ASP A 28 -20.03 5.86 16.27
CA ASP A 28 -21.49 5.82 16.15
C ASP A 28 -22.05 7.25 16.20
N LYS A 29 -22.35 7.79 15.00
CA LYS A 29 -23.22 8.94 14.67
C LYS A 29 -22.54 9.86 13.65
N GLU A 30 -22.78 9.63 12.37
CA GLU A 30 -22.86 10.68 11.34
C GLU A 30 -23.31 10.07 10.01
N THR A 31 -24.60 9.75 9.89
CA THR A 31 -25.25 9.41 8.62
C THR A 31 -26.36 10.41 8.34
N SER A 32 -26.02 11.58 7.81
CA SER A 32 -27.00 12.50 7.24
C SER A 32 -26.38 13.46 6.22
N SER A 33 -26.90 13.42 4.98
CA SER A 33 -26.76 14.43 3.93
C SER A 33 -25.37 14.64 3.28
N MET A 34 -25.07 13.84 2.26
CA MET A 34 -23.95 14.05 1.33
C MET A 34 -24.23 15.23 0.37
N ASN A 35 -23.85 16.45 0.76
CA ASN A 35 -23.63 17.53 -0.19
C ASN A 35 -22.26 17.35 -0.86
N LYS A 36 -22.18 17.60 -2.17
CA LYS A 36 -20.92 17.56 -2.95
C LYS A 36 -19.85 18.41 -2.25
N PRO A 37 -18.72 17.82 -1.80
CA PRO A 37 -17.66 18.60 -1.18
C PRO A 37 -17.01 19.49 -2.24
N SER A 38 -17.04 20.79 -1.99
CA SER A 38 -16.06 21.70 -2.56
C SER A 38 -14.68 21.25 -2.09
N SER A 39 -13.71 21.13 -3.00
CA SER A 39 -12.37 20.66 -2.65
C SER A 39 -11.80 21.52 -1.50
N PRO A 40 -11.56 20.93 -0.30
CA PRO A 40 -11.14 21.68 0.86
C PRO A 40 -9.77 22.33 0.61
N GLN A 41 -9.63 23.59 1.05
CA GLN A 41 -8.35 24.29 1.12
C GLN A 41 -7.93 24.34 2.58
N TRP A 42 -6.78 23.76 2.92
CA TRP A 42 -6.28 23.65 4.29
C TRP A 42 -5.14 24.64 4.55
N PRO A 43 -5.07 25.26 5.75
CA PRO A 43 -4.02 26.22 6.07
C PRO A 43 -2.66 25.53 6.34
N PRO A 44 -1.55 26.09 5.85
CA PRO A 44 -0.19 25.59 6.13
C PRO A 44 0.26 25.92 7.58
N ARG A 45 1.09 25.05 8.19
CA ARG A 45 1.64 25.22 9.55
C ARG A 45 3.18 25.45 9.55
N PRO A 46 3.75 26.11 10.58
CA PRO A 46 5.16 26.50 10.62
C PRO A 46 6.11 25.35 10.99
N PHE A 47 7.39 25.49 10.60
CA PHE A 47 8.44 24.46 10.66
C PHE A 47 9.78 25.03 11.18
N THR A 48 10.57 24.29 11.96
CA THR A 48 11.91 24.73 12.44
C THR A 48 12.95 23.59 12.60
N ASP A 49 13.46 23.02 11.50
CA ASP A 49 14.71 22.21 11.49
C ASP A 49 15.45 22.31 10.12
N ARG A 50 16.78 22.15 10.10
CA ARG A 50 17.58 22.05 8.86
C ARG A 50 17.27 20.78 8.08
N THR A 51 17.01 19.65 8.75
CA THR A 51 16.62 18.39 8.07
C THR A 51 15.35 18.59 7.24
N GLY A 52 14.42 19.42 7.71
CA GLY A 52 13.21 19.69 6.96
C GLY A 52 13.35 20.65 5.78
N VAL A 53 14.50 21.31 5.59
CA VAL A 53 14.77 21.98 4.31
C VAL A 53 14.96 20.93 3.22
N THR A 54 15.71 19.86 3.50
CA THR A 54 15.91 18.74 2.58
C THR A 54 14.59 18.01 2.32
N LYS A 55 13.82 17.67 3.38
CA LYS A 55 12.50 17.05 3.23
C LYS A 55 11.55 17.88 2.37
N ARG A 56 11.49 19.21 2.59
CA ARG A 56 10.68 20.14 1.78
C ARG A 56 11.10 20.16 0.31
N LYS A 57 12.41 20.15 0.04
CA LYS A 57 12.94 20.11 -1.34
C LYS A 57 12.58 18.80 -2.03
N ILE A 58 12.76 17.67 -1.36
CA ILE A 58 12.40 16.36 -1.91
C ILE A 58 10.88 16.29 -2.16
N ALA A 59 10.06 16.69 -1.20
CA ALA A 59 8.60 16.74 -1.36
C ALA A 59 8.18 17.64 -2.54
N ALA A 60 8.81 18.82 -2.70
CA ALA A 60 8.54 19.71 -3.83
C ALA A 60 8.92 19.08 -5.19
N ILE A 61 10.06 18.40 -5.26
CA ILE A 61 10.51 17.68 -6.46
C ILE A 61 9.50 16.57 -6.80
N LEU A 62 9.12 15.75 -5.83
CA LEU A 62 8.18 14.65 -6.02
C LEU A 62 6.79 15.17 -6.45
N CYS A 63 6.24 16.19 -5.75
CA CYS A 63 4.96 16.79 -6.08
C CYS A 63 4.91 17.40 -7.48
N SER A 64 6.02 17.99 -7.94
CA SER A 64 6.16 18.48 -9.32
C SER A 64 6.25 17.31 -10.30
N TYR A 65 7.10 16.32 -10.03
CA TYR A 65 7.31 15.17 -10.91
C TYR A 65 6.03 14.37 -11.15
N VAL A 66 5.24 14.11 -10.10
CA VAL A 66 4.01 13.31 -10.24
C VAL A 66 2.92 14.01 -11.05
N GLN A 67 3.03 15.31 -11.35
CA GLN A 67 2.05 15.96 -12.21
C GLN A 67 2.08 15.38 -13.64
N PRO A 68 0.91 15.24 -14.30
CA PRO A 68 0.82 14.70 -15.66
C PRO A 68 1.62 15.48 -16.71
N ASP A 69 1.78 16.79 -16.52
CA ASP A 69 2.42 17.74 -17.43
C ASP A 69 3.92 17.97 -17.15
N CYS A 70 4.47 17.35 -16.09
CA CYS A 70 5.88 17.49 -15.78
C CYS A 70 6.75 16.85 -16.87
N ALA A 71 7.54 17.69 -17.55
CA ALA A 71 8.40 17.35 -18.66
C ALA A 71 9.78 16.79 -18.26
N LEU A 72 10.10 16.78 -16.95
CA LEU A 72 11.36 16.23 -16.47
C LEU A 72 11.38 14.71 -16.64
N SER A 73 12.51 14.17 -17.11
CA SER A 73 12.72 12.73 -17.18
C SER A 73 12.91 12.13 -15.79
N GLU A 74 12.63 10.83 -15.69
CA GLU A 74 12.81 10.06 -14.45
C GLU A 74 14.25 10.14 -13.92
N ASP A 75 15.25 10.02 -14.80
CA ASP A 75 16.67 10.09 -14.43
C ASP A 75 17.06 11.46 -13.85
N VAL A 76 16.56 12.55 -14.43
CA VAL A 76 16.85 13.91 -13.94
C VAL A 76 16.27 14.10 -12.54
N VAL A 77 15.06 13.60 -12.33
CA VAL A 77 14.38 13.67 -11.02
C VAL A 77 15.10 12.79 -9.99
N ALA A 78 15.45 11.56 -10.37
CA ALA A 78 16.19 10.64 -9.51
C ALA A 78 17.54 11.26 -9.07
N ASN A 79 18.33 11.79 -10.01
CA ASN A 79 19.60 12.45 -9.70
C ASN A 79 19.42 13.68 -8.79
N SER A 80 18.35 14.44 -8.98
CA SER A 80 18.04 15.60 -8.13
C SER A 80 17.70 15.19 -6.70
N ILE A 81 17.02 14.06 -6.51
CA ILE A 81 16.71 13.51 -5.19
C ILE A 81 17.97 12.91 -4.55
N LEU A 82 18.75 12.13 -5.29
CA LEU A 82 19.99 11.52 -4.80
C LEU A 82 21.00 12.58 -4.34
N ALA A 83 21.11 13.71 -5.05
CA ALA A 83 21.96 14.83 -4.64
C ALA A 83 21.53 15.51 -3.32
N LEU A 84 20.32 15.24 -2.84
CA LEU A 84 19.79 15.76 -1.57
C LEU A 84 19.90 14.74 -0.43
N ILE A 85 20.16 13.46 -0.73
CA ILE A 85 20.33 12.40 0.26
C ILE A 85 21.84 12.20 0.50
N PRO A 86 22.34 12.26 1.74
CA PRO A 86 23.75 12.03 2.03
C PRO A 86 24.24 10.67 1.49
N GLU A 87 25.47 10.58 0.99
CA GLU A 87 26.03 9.33 0.44
C GLU A 87 26.17 8.22 1.49
N ASP A 88 26.40 8.61 2.76
CA ASP A 88 26.50 7.75 3.94
C ASP A 88 25.15 7.54 4.65
N ALA A 89 24.04 7.96 4.04
CA ALA A 89 22.68 7.87 4.59
C ALA A 89 22.13 6.43 4.71
N THR A 90 22.95 5.40 4.50
CA THR A 90 22.49 4.00 4.39
C THR A 90 21.81 3.48 5.65
N ALA A 91 22.06 4.12 6.80
CA ALA A 91 21.37 3.87 8.08
C ALA A 91 20.62 5.11 8.60
N SER A 92 20.50 6.17 7.80
CA SER A 92 20.07 7.47 8.29
C SER A 92 18.56 7.63 8.21
N ARG A 93 18.05 8.26 9.26
CA ARG A 93 16.75 8.92 9.35
C ARG A 93 16.28 9.61 8.06
N ASP A 94 17.19 10.03 7.17
CA ASP A 94 16.85 10.68 5.90
C ASP A 94 16.19 9.72 4.91
N VAL A 95 16.66 8.47 4.78
CA VAL A 95 16.04 7.54 3.85
C VAL A 95 14.69 7.07 4.36
N LYS A 96 14.57 6.80 5.67
CA LYS A 96 13.26 6.54 6.30
C LYS A 96 12.30 7.70 6.08
N SER A 97 12.79 8.94 6.23
CA SER A 97 11.99 10.13 5.95
C SER A 97 11.62 10.26 4.48
N PHE A 98 12.52 9.94 3.55
CA PHE A 98 12.24 9.95 2.12
C PHE A 98 11.15 8.94 1.76
N VAL A 99 11.28 7.71 2.27
CA VAL A 99 10.28 6.65 2.10
C VAL A 99 8.93 7.11 2.63
N ARG A 100 8.89 7.69 3.85
CA ARG A 100 7.67 8.23 4.44
C ARG A 100 7.00 9.26 3.53
N ILE A 101 7.75 10.23 3.00
CA ILE A 101 7.22 11.22 2.05
C ILE A 101 6.62 10.53 0.82
N CYS A 102 7.25 9.46 0.31
CA CYS A 102 6.72 8.73 -0.85
C CYS A 102 5.43 7.97 -0.52
N VAL A 103 5.32 7.39 0.67
CA VAL A 103 4.08 6.75 1.14
C VAL A 103 2.97 7.79 1.30
N ASP A 104 3.24 8.90 1.99
CA ASP A 104 2.26 9.98 2.21
C ASP A 104 1.77 10.57 0.89
N LEU A 105 2.67 10.69 -0.10
CA LEU A 105 2.31 11.13 -1.44
C LEU A 105 1.45 10.08 -2.17
N ALA A 106 1.79 8.80 -2.04
CA ALA A 106 1.05 7.72 -2.68
C ALA A 106 -0.35 7.52 -2.10
N GLU A 107 -0.54 7.76 -0.80
CA GLU A 107 -1.85 7.78 -0.12
C GLU A 107 -2.78 8.84 -0.72
N GLN A 108 -2.23 9.99 -1.12
CA GLN A 108 -3.01 11.10 -1.67
C GLN A 108 -3.27 11.00 -3.18
N ILE A 109 -2.50 10.19 -3.90
CA ILE A 109 -2.72 9.99 -5.34
C ILE A 109 -3.78 8.90 -5.52
N PRO A 110 -4.92 9.18 -6.16
CA PRO A 110 -5.95 8.17 -6.37
C PRO A 110 -5.40 6.93 -7.06
N TYR A 111 -5.81 5.74 -6.60
CA TYR A 111 -5.30 4.44 -7.04
C TYR A 111 -5.38 4.18 -8.56
N HIS A 112 -6.30 4.88 -9.24
CA HIS A 112 -6.54 4.80 -10.68
C HIS A 112 -5.81 5.90 -11.47
N HIS A 113 -5.13 6.83 -10.80
CA HIS A 113 -4.44 7.94 -11.45
C HIS A 113 -3.05 7.49 -11.96
N PRO A 114 -2.64 7.84 -13.20
CA PRO A 114 -1.36 7.39 -13.76
C PRO A 114 -0.13 7.91 -13.00
N SER A 115 -0.26 9.01 -12.27
CA SER A 115 0.81 9.54 -11.41
C SER A 115 1.28 8.57 -10.35
N GLN A 116 0.43 7.64 -9.90
CA GLN A 116 0.82 6.62 -8.95
C GLN A 116 1.84 5.65 -9.57
N LEU A 117 1.64 5.28 -10.84
CA LEU A 117 2.61 4.50 -11.60
C LEU A 117 3.88 5.32 -11.89
N LYS A 118 3.75 6.61 -12.18
CA LYS A 118 4.89 7.52 -12.39
C LYS A 118 5.78 7.59 -11.14
N LEU A 119 5.20 7.73 -9.95
CA LEU A 119 5.92 7.69 -8.68
C LEU A 119 6.61 6.34 -8.46
N ALA A 120 5.90 5.24 -8.74
CA ALA A 120 6.43 3.90 -8.50
C ALA A 120 7.64 3.60 -9.42
N ARG A 121 7.64 4.08 -10.67
CA ARG A 121 8.78 3.96 -11.60
C ARG A 121 10.01 4.76 -11.13
N LEU A 122 9.80 5.99 -10.63
CA LEU A 122 10.87 6.77 -10.02
C LEU A 122 11.50 6.03 -8.83
N LEU A 123 10.67 5.42 -7.97
CA LEU A 123 11.20 4.63 -6.84
C LEU A 123 11.98 3.40 -7.30
N ARG A 124 11.61 2.79 -8.43
CA ARG A 124 12.42 1.73 -9.03
C ARG A 124 13.80 2.24 -9.43
N VAL A 125 13.88 3.35 -10.16
CA VAL A 125 15.18 3.94 -10.58
C VAL A 125 16.03 4.33 -9.38
N LEU A 126 15.43 4.99 -8.38
CA LEU A 126 16.11 5.29 -7.12
C LEU A 126 16.58 4.01 -6.42
N GLY A 127 15.77 2.96 -6.44
CA GLY A 127 16.08 1.68 -5.83
C GLY A 127 17.20 0.90 -6.49
N GLU A 128 17.61 1.28 -7.70
CA GLU A 128 18.78 0.73 -8.40
C GLU A 128 20.07 1.50 -8.06
N SER A 129 19.99 2.60 -7.30
CA SER A 129 21.17 3.38 -6.92
C SER A 129 21.92 2.79 -5.72
N PRO A 130 23.25 3.00 -5.60
CA PRO A 130 24.02 2.54 -4.44
C PRO A 130 23.49 3.03 -3.09
N THR A 131 22.88 4.23 -3.07
CA THR A 131 22.25 4.83 -1.88
C THR A 131 21.17 3.93 -1.29
N PHE A 132 20.35 3.30 -2.15
CA PHE A 132 19.24 2.43 -1.76
C PHE A 132 19.59 0.93 -1.82
N LEU A 133 20.62 0.53 -2.56
CA LEU A 133 21.09 -0.85 -2.65
C LEU A 133 22.05 -1.26 -1.53
N SER A 134 22.54 -0.30 -0.75
CA SER A 134 23.52 -0.58 0.30
C SER A 134 23.07 -1.73 1.20
N GLN A 135 23.98 -2.67 1.46
CA GLN A 135 23.67 -3.96 2.10
C GLN A 135 23.04 -3.83 3.49
N HIS A 136 23.16 -2.67 4.13
CA HIS A 136 22.51 -2.39 5.41
C HIS A 136 20.98 -2.50 5.35
N TRP A 137 20.38 -2.32 4.15
CA TRP A 137 18.96 -2.56 3.92
C TRP A 137 18.54 -4.03 4.02
N LEU A 138 19.47 -4.98 3.87
CA LEU A 138 19.14 -6.42 3.91
C LEU A 138 18.76 -6.93 5.30
N GLY A 139 18.86 -6.10 6.34
CA GLY A 139 18.19 -6.36 7.62
C GLY A 139 16.67 -6.18 7.53
N SER A 140 15.99 -6.27 8.67
CA SER A 140 14.54 -6.02 8.85
C SER A 140 14.07 -4.60 8.46
N GLU A 141 14.89 -3.82 7.74
CA GLU A 141 14.57 -2.47 7.25
C GLU A 141 14.16 -2.48 5.77
N LYS A 142 14.58 -3.45 4.95
CA LYS A 142 13.88 -3.76 3.68
C LYS A 142 12.40 -3.99 3.94
N GLU A 143 12.14 -4.64 5.06
CA GLU A 143 10.83 -4.81 5.64
C GLU A 143 10.16 -3.45 5.86
N GLU A 144 10.77 -2.39 6.39
CA GLU A 144 10.09 -1.10 6.60
C GLU A 144 9.51 -0.45 5.34
N ILE A 145 10.10 -0.48 4.14
CA ILE A 145 9.37 0.06 2.96
C ILE A 145 8.16 -0.81 2.64
N VAL A 146 8.34 -2.13 2.75
CA VAL A 146 7.29 -3.12 2.51
C VAL A 146 6.26 -3.17 3.66
N LEU A 147 6.61 -2.71 4.86
CA LEU A 147 5.89 -2.91 6.13
C LEU A 147 5.53 -1.60 6.84
N LEU A 148 6.08 -0.43 6.51
CA LEU A 148 5.77 0.86 7.18
C LEU A 148 4.25 1.07 7.22
N PRO A 149 3.49 0.73 6.16
CA PRO A 149 2.05 0.86 6.22
C PRO A 149 1.31 -0.42 6.70
N HIS A 150 1.98 -1.43 7.28
CA HIS A 150 1.28 -2.38 8.14
C HIS A 150 0.64 -1.62 9.33
N ARG A 151 1.19 -0.44 9.69
CA ARG A 151 0.51 0.58 10.52
C ARG A 151 -0.85 1.03 9.95
N LEU A 152 -1.08 1.03 8.63
CA LEU A 152 -2.36 1.47 8.07
C LEU A 152 -3.50 0.48 8.33
N LEU A 153 -3.21 -0.82 8.44
CA LEU A 153 -4.24 -1.76 8.90
C LEU A 153 -4.69 -1.42 10.33
N MET A 154 -3.79 -0.86 11.15
CA MET A 154 -4.12 -0.49 12.52
C MET A 154 -4.92 0.82 12.64
N VAL A 155 -4.87 1.72 11.65
CA VAL A 155 -5.58 3.00 11.71
C VAL A 155 -6.16 3.35 10.34
N LEU A 156 -7.28 2.74 9.99
CA LEU A 156 -8.12 3.26 8.92
C LEU A 156 -8.73 4.58 9.39
N ASP A 157 -8.29 5.69 8.79
CA ASP A 157 -8.84 7.01 9.08
C ASP A 157 -10.15 7.20 8.30
N ALA A 158 -11.27 7.28 9.01
CA ALA A 158 -12.57 7.54 8.41
C ALA A 158 -12.63 8.89 7.68
N ALA A 159 -11.74 9.83 8.02
CA ALA A 159 -11.62 11.11 7.31
C ALA A 159 -11.01 10.95 5.92
N PHE A 160 -10.25 9.87 5.67
CA PHE A 160 -9.54 9.62 4.41
C PHE A 160 -9.71 8.17 3.93
N PRO A 161 -10.95 7.76 3.53
CA PRO A 161 -11.25 6.38 3.14
C PRO A 161 -10.31 5.78 2.11
N ASP A 162 -9.89 6.60 1.15
CA ASP A 162 -9.16 6.13 -0.01
C ASP A 162 -7.65 6.06 0.23
N ASP A 163 -7.12 6.65 1.32
CA ASP A 163 -5.67 6.63 1.60
C ASP A 163 -5.15 5.19 1.67
N TYR A 164 -5.87 4.32 2.38
CA TYR A 164 -5.55 2.90 2.44
C TYR A 164 -5.62 2.21 1.08
N VAL A 165 -6.64 2.51 0.27
CA VAL A 165 -6.84 1.92 -1.06
C VAL A 165 -5.74 2.38 -2.01
N ASN A 166 -5.38 3.65 -1.95
CA ASN A 166 -4.32 4.28 -2.71
C ASN A 166 -2.96 3.68 -2.33
N ALA A 167 -2.65 3.59 -1.04
CA ALA A 167 -1.43 2.94 -0.55
C ALA A 167 -1.35 1.48 -1.00
N SER A 168 -2.44 0.72 -0.90
CA SER A 168 -2.51 -0.68 -1.36
C SER A 168 -2.20 -0.80 -2.86
N ALA A 169 -2.80 0.05 -3.68
CA ALA A 169 -2.55 0.07 -5.12
C ALA A 169 -1.11 0.48 -5.47
N PHE A 170 -0.52 1.41 -4.73
CA PHE A 170 0.86 1.82 -4.92
C PHE A 170 1.83 0.69 -4.59
N ARG A 171 1.65 0.02 -3.45
CA ARG A 171 2.46 -1.13 -3.04
C ARG A 171 2.38 -2.27 -4.04
N ALA A 172 1.17 -2.58 -4.52
CA ALA A 172 0.97 -3.59 -5.54
C ALA A 172 1.77 -3.27 -6.81
N LYS A 173 1.81 -2.00 -7.24
CA LYS A 173 2.65 -1.54 -8.36
C LYS A 173 4.15 -1.68 -8.08
N LEU A 174 4.62 -1.33 -6.88
CA LEU A 174 6.03 -1.51 -6.49
C LEU A 174 6.44 -2.99 -6.55
N CYS A 175 5.59 -3.88 -6.02
CA CYS A 175 5.81 -5.33 -6.06
C CYS A 175 5.80 -5.87 -7.48
N ALA A 176 4.87 -5.42 -8.33
CA ALA A 176 4.78 -5.82 -9.73
C ALA A 176 6.03 -5.42 -10.54
N MET A 177 6.75 -4.38 -10.11
CA MET A 177 8.02 -3.94 -10.70
C MET A 177 9.25 -4.51 -10.00
N CYS A 178 9.07 -5.40 -9.03
CA CYS A 178 10.15 -5.95 -8.19
C CYS A 178 11.02 -4.88 -7.53
N THR A 179 10.44 -3.70 -7.23
CA THR A 179 11.18 -2.59 -6.62
C THR A 179 11.66 -3.04 -5.25
N TRP A 180 12.97 -2.99 -5.02
CA TRP A 180 13.63 -3.48 -3.81
C TRP A 180 13.42 -4.96 -3.46
N GLY A 181 12.92 -5.76 -4.41
CA GLY A 181 12.53 -7.14 -4.16
C GLY A 181 11.30 -7.27 -3.26
N ALA A 182 10.41 -6.26 -3.24
CA ALA A 182 9.20 -6.26 -2.42
C ALA A 182 8.31 -7.49 -2.71
N PRO A 183 8.13 -8.41 -1.74
CA PRO A 183 7.28 -9.57 -1.94
C PRO A 183 5.80 -9.21 -1.84
N PRO A 184 4.89 -9.99 -2.46
CA PRO A 184 3.45 -9.79 -2.36
C PRO A 184 2.83 -10.20 -1.01
N GLY A 185 3.66 -10.53 0.00
CA GLY A 185 3.24 -10.98 1.34
C GLY A 185 2.10 -10.16 1.94
N PRO A 186 2.22 -8.82 2.03
CA PRO A 186 1.15 -7.98 2.57
C PRO A 186 -0.19 -8.11 1.86
N GLY A 187 -0.20 -8.37 0.55
CA GLY A 187 -1.42 -8.63 -0.20
C GLY A 187 -2.12 -9.90 0.25
N PHE A 188 -1.36 -10.97 0.52
CA PHE A 188 -1.92 -12.21 1.06
C PHE A 188 -2.43 -12.06 2.48
N ASP A 189 -1.73 -11.30 3.33
CA ASP A 189 -2.15 -11.06 4.71
C ASP A 189 -3.51 -10.36 4.74
N ILE A 190 -3.73 -9.39 3.85
CA ILE A 190 -5.03 -8.73 3.69
C ILE A 190 -6.11 -9.73 3.28
N PHE A 191 -5.84 -10.66 2.36
CA PHE A 191 -6.85 -11.63 1.91
C PHE A 191 -7.25 -12.57 3.04
N ARG A 192 -6.28 -13.01 3.85
CA ARG A 192 -6.53 -13.87 5.00
C ARG A 192 -7.31 -13.13 6.07
N ASP A 193 -6.88 -11.92 6.42
CA ASP A 193 -7.59 -11.10 7.40
C ASP A 193 -9.04 -10.89 6.97
N LEU A 194 -9.26 -10.55 5.69
CA LEU A 194 -10.57 -10.22 5.12
C LEU A 194 -11.53 -11.40 4.97
N PHE A 195 -11.03 -12.56 4.54
CA PHE A 195 -11.88 -13.66 4.10
C PHE A 195 -11.76 -14.93 4.94
N GLU A 196 -10.70 -15.07 5.75
CA GLU A 196 -10.46 -16.28 6.56
C GLU A 196 -10.68 -16.05 8.06
N THR A 197 -10.68 -14.81 8.52
CA THR A 197 -11.02 -14.51 9.92
C THR A 197 -12.52 -14.30 10.08
N ASP A 198 -13.03 -14.66 11.25
CA ASP A 198 -14.41 -14.38 11.68
C ASP A 198 -14.57 -12.96 12.24
N LYS A 199 -13.59 -12.07 11.97
CA LYS A 199 -13.58 -10.70 12.47
C LYS A 199 -14.84 -9.98 12.00
N GLN A 200 -15.59 -9.50 12.98
CA GLN A 200 -16.67 -8.55 12.73
C GLN A 200 -16.04 -7.17 12.56
N TYR A 201 -16.03 -6.66 11.33
CA TYR A 201 -15.58 -5.30 11.08
C TYR A 201 -16.52 -4.31 11.75
N SER A 202 -15.94 -3.30 12.42
CA SER A 202 -16.67 -2.28 13.17
C SER A 202 -17.71 -1.52 12.34
N SER A 203 -17.54 -1.48 11.02
CA SER A 203 -18.48 -0.81 10.12
C SER A 203 -18.40 -1.35 8.68
N ALA A 204 -19.48 -1.13 7.94
CA ALA A 204 -19.51 -1.33 6.49
C ALA A 204 -18.40 -0.54 5.79
N PHE A 205 -18.09 0.67 6.29
CA PHE A 205 -17.00 1.50 5.79
C PHE A 205 -15.66 0.77 5.81
N VAL A 206 -15.25 0.29 6.99
CA VAL A 206 -13.98 -0.45 7.17
C VAL A 206 -13.93 -1.64 6.24
N LYS A 207 -15.02 -2.42 6.20
CA LYS A 207 -15.12 -3.61 5.34
C LYS A 207 -14.97 -3.29 3.86
N ASN A 208 -15.65 -2.26 3.36
CA ASN A 208 -15.54 -1.80 1.96
C ASN A 208 -14.12 -1.35 1.63
N THR A 209 -13.49 -0.57 2.51
CA THR A 209 -12.12 -0.06 2.31
C THR A 209 -11.11 -1.21 2.24
N LEU A 210 -11.23 -2.22 3.10
CA LEU A 210 -10.37 -3.41 3.07
C LEU A 210 -10.55 -4.22 1.79
N VAL A 211 -11.79 -4.47 1.35
CA VAL A 211 -12.07 -5.14 0.07
C VAL A 211 -11.48 -4.36 -1.11
N LYS A 212 -11.67 -3.04 -1.15
CA LYS A 212 -11.10 -2.18 -2.19
C LYS A 212 -9.59 -2.31 -2.22
N GLY A 213 -8.90 -2.19 -1.08
CA GLY A 213 -7.45 -2.33 -0.99
C GLY A 213 -6.97 -3.73 -1.40
N ALA A 214 -7.66 -4.79 -0.97
CA ALA A 214 -7.39 -6.17 -1.38
C ALA A 214 -7.51 -6.34 -2.91
N ALA A 215 -8.58 -5.80 -3.51
CA ALA A 215 -8.77 -5.86 -4.95
C ALA A 215 -7.63 -5.16 -5.71
N GLN A 216 -7.07 -4.06 -5.20
CA GLN A 216 -5.95 -3.38 -5.85
C GLN A 216 -4.70 -4.26 -5.95
N TRP A 217 -4.44 -5.14 -4.98
CA TRP A 217 -3.33 -6.10 -5.06
C TRP A 217 -3.48 -7.04 -6.26
N VAL A 218 -4.69 -7.57 -6.48
CA VAL A 218 -4.98 -8.41 -7.65
C VAL A 218 -4.90 -7.62 -8.94
N LEU A 219 -5.51 -6.43 -8.99
CA LEU A 219 -5.60 -5.63 -10.21
C LEU A 219 -4.24 -5.17 -10.72
N TRP A 220 -3.29 -4.87 -9.83
CA TRP A 220 -1.97 -4.37 -10.19
C TRP A 220 -0.86 -5.42 -10.14
N ASN A 221 -1.01 -6.48 -9.35
CA ASN A 221 0.02 -7.51 -9.17
C ASN A 221 -0.52 -8.94 -9.11
N GLY A 222 -1.74 -9.21 -9.61
CA GLY A 222 -2.35 -10.53 -9.53
C GLY A 222 -1.51 -11.64 -10.17
N HIS A 223 -0.84 -11.36 -11.30
CA HIS A 223 0.07 -12.31 -11.94
C HIS A 223 1.28 -12.63 -11.05
N GLY A 224 1.91 -11.61 -10.45
CA GLY A 224 3.02 -11.79 -9.52
C GLY A 224 2.60 -12.60 -8.30
N MET A 225 1.46 -12.25 -7.69
CA MET A 225 0.89 -13.02 -6.58
C MET A 225 0.62 -14.47 -6.97
N PHE A 226 0.01 -14.72 -8.13
CA PHE A 226 -0.27 -16.09 -8.56
C PHE A 226 1.00 -16.88 -8.85
N SER A 227 2.04 -16.25 -9.39
CA SER A 227 3.36 -16.87 -9.58
C SER A 227 3.97 -17.34 -8.25
N TYR A 228 3.80 -16.56 -7.18
CA TYR A 228 4.21 -16.99 -5.83
C TYR A 228 3.42 -18.22 -5.35
N ILE A 229 2.14 -18.34 -5.68
CA ILE A 229 1.35 -19.54 -5.33
C ILE A 229 1.85 -20.78 -6.07
N LEU A 230 2.29 -20.64 -7.31
CA LEU A 230 2.77 -21.76 -8.12
C LEU A 230 4.18 -22.23 -7.71
N TYR A 231 5.09 -21.28 -7.46
CA TYR A 231 6.52 -21.58 -7.38
C TYR A 231 7.14 -21.38 -6.00
N ASP A 232 6.56 -20.50 -5.16
CA ASP A 232 7.04 -20.25 -3.79
C ASP A 232 6.08 -20.87 -2.78
N GLN A 233 6.22 -22.20 -2.60
CA GLN A 233 5.44 -23.00 -1.64
C GLN A 233 5.72 -22.61 -0.18
N ASP A 234 5.26 -21.42 0.20
CA ASP A 234 5.23 -20.88 1.56
C ASP A 234 6.57 -20.86 2.28
N GLY A 235 7.65 -20.37 1.67
CA GLY A 235 8.87 -20.04 2.42
C GLY A 235 8.53 -19.15 3.62
N ASP A 236 7.93 -17.99 3.34
CA ASP A 236 7.49 -17.03 4.37
C ASP A 236 6.19 -17.47 5.06
N GLY A 237 5.26 -18.05 4.30
CA GLY A 237 3.98 -18.52 4.80
C GLY A 237 4.13 -19.56 5.91
N ARG A 238 5.16 -20.43 5.86
CA ARG A 238 5.44 -21.41 6.91
C ARG A 238 5.84 -20.78 8.23
N PHE A 239 6.62 -19.70 8.22
CA PHE A 239 7.00 -19.03 9.46
C PHE A 239 5.75 -18.44 10.14
N VAL A 240 4.94 -17.70 9.38
CA VAL A 240 3.68 -17.14 9.87
C VAL A 240 2.71 -18.25 10.32
N ALA A 241 2.63 -19.35 9.57
CA ALA A 241 1.84 -20.53 9.92
C ALA A 241 2.24 -21.11 11.27
N ASN A 242 3.55 -21.33 11.46
CA ASN A 242 4.07 -21.95 12.67
C ASN A 242 3.81 -21.07 13.89
N VAL A 243 4.01 -19.75 13.77
CA VAL A 243 3.75 -18.80 14.85
C VAL A 243 2.25 -18.72 15.15
N GLY A 244 1.41 -18.60 14.11
CA GLY A 244 -0.05 -18.52 14.30
C GLY A 244 -0.65 -19.78 14.92
N ASN A 245 -0.22 -20.96 14.45
CA ASN A 245 -0.67 -22.24 14.99
C ASN A 245 -0.21 -22.43 16.44
N ALA A 246 1.02 -22.00 16.79
CA ALA A 246 1.52 -22.04 18.15
C ALA A 246 0.74 -21.10 19.10
N ALA A 247 0.18 -20.00 18.56
CA ALA A 247 -0.68 -19.08 19.28
C ALA A 247 -2.15 -19.55 19.38
N GLY A 248 -2.49 -20.74 18.86
CA GLY A 248 -3.86 -21.26 18.86
C GLY A 248 -4.80 -20.57 17.87
N LEU A 249 -4.25 -19.85 16.88
CA LEU A 249 -5.04 -19.32 15.77
C LEU A 249 -5.49 -20.47 14.86
N PRO A 250 -6.57 -20.28 14.05
CA PRO A 250 -7.00 -21.27 13.08
C PRO A 250 -5.81 -21.75 12.22
N PRO A 251 -5.74 -23.06 11.89
CA PRO A 251 -4.59 -23.63 11.22
C PRO A 251 -4.32 -22.87 9.93
N PHE A 252 -3.15 -22.24 9.84
CA PHE A 252 -2.75 -21.51 8.63
C PHE A 252 -2.74 -22.46 7.45
N GLN A 253 -3.54 -22.15 6.44
CA GLN A 253 -3.63 -22.94 5.23
C GLN A 253 -2.61 -22.44 4.22
N ALA A 254 -1.79 -23.35 3.72
CA ALA A 254 -0.77 -23.07 2.72
C ALA A 254 -1.33 -22.29 1.50
N ARG A 255 -0.53 -21.41 0.90
CA ARG A 255 -0.86 -20.78 -0.37
C ARG A 255 -0.95 -21.88 -1.43
N SER A 256 -2.12 -22.00 -2.06
CA SER A 256 -2.38 -23.02 -3.09
C SER A 256 -3.31 -22.47 -4.17
N VAL A 257 -3.43 -23.18 -5.29
CA VAL A 257 -4.38 -22.79 -6.35
C VAL A 257 -5.82 -22.90 -5.84
N GLU A 258 -6.13 -23.89 -5.00
CA GLU A 258 -7.44 -24.02 -4.34
C GLU A 258 -7.71 -22.81 -3.44
N ARG A 259 -6.70 -22.34 -2.71
CA ARG A 259 -6.79 -21.14 -1.88
C ARG A 259 -7.05 -19.88 -2.70
N TRP A 260 -6.34 -19.75 -3.82
CA TRP A 260 -6.55 -18.65 -4.75
C TRP A 260 -7.99 -18.64 -5.30
N ARG A 261 -8.52 -19.80 -5.70
CA ARG A 261 -9.91 -19.95 -6.15
C ARG A 261 -10.91 -19.62 -5.05
N TYR A 262 -10.62 -20.02 -3.81
CA TYR A 262 -11.43 -19.64 -2.65
C TYR A 262 -11.49 -18.12 -2.45
N TRP A 263 -10.35 -17.42 -2.52
CA TRP A 263 -10.35 -15.96 -2.42
C TRP A 263 -11.06 -15.31 -3.61
N ALA A 264 -10.93 -15.87 -4.83
CA ALA A 264 -11.66 -15.40 -6.00
C ALA A 264 -13.18 -15.47 -5.78
N SER A 265 -13.70 -16.60 -5.31
CA SER A 265 -15.14 -16.73 -5.00
C SER A 265 -15.58 -15.78 -3.89
N LYS A 266 -14.72 -15.51 -2.91
CA LYS A 266 -14.99 -14.52 -1.85
C LYS A 266 -15.10 -13.10 -2.37
N PHE A 267 -14.28 -12.71 -3.35
CA PHE A 267 -14.45 -11.45 -4.07
C PHE A 267 -15.78 -11.41 -4.86
N GLU A 268 -16.24 -12.53 -5.45
CA GLU A 268 -17.55 -12.59 -6.11
C GLU A 268 -18.71 -12.42 -5.12
N GLU A 269 -18.62 -13.05 -3.94
CA GLU A 269 -19.62 -12.93 -2.87
C GLU A 269 -19.85 -11.48 -2.44
N VAL A 270 -18.84 -10.60 -2.54
CA VAL A 270 -18.97 -9.15 -2.25
C VAL A 270 -20.08 -8.51 -3.09
N GLY A 271 -20.32 -8.98 -4.33
CA GLY A 271 -21.41 -8.50 -5.18
C GLY A 271 -22.79 -8.65 -4.54
N THR A 272 -22.95 -9.63 -3.66
CA THR A 272 -24.20 -9.93 -2.94
C THR A 272 -24.34 -9.19 -1.62
N TRP A 273 -23.26 -8.55 -1.13
CA TRP A 273 -23.30 -7.85 0.14
C TRP A 273 -24.21 -6.62 0.06
N SER A 274 -25.15 -6.52 1.00
CA SER A 274 -26.11 -5.41 1.08
C SER A 274 -25.45 -4.09 1.45
N ASP A 275 -24.34 -4.14 2.18
CA ASP A 275 -23.60 -3.00 2.71
C ASP A 275 -22.37 -2.63 1.87
N ALA A 276 -22.08 -3.36 0.79
CA ALA A 276 -21.00 -3.03 -0.12
C ALA A 276 -21.42 -1.93 -1.12
N THR A 277 -20.55 -0.94 -1.31
CA THR A 277 -20.75 0.15 -2.29
C THR A 277 -20.60 -0.37 -3.72
N ASP A 278 -21.18 0.33 -4.69
CA ASP A 278 -21.08 -0.06 -6.11
C ASP A 278 -19.63 -0.11 -6.60
N GLU A 279 -18.80 0.83 -6.16
CA GLU A 279 -17.37 0.85 -6.48
C GLU A 279 -16.64 -0.37 -5.89
N CYS A 280 -16.93 -0.72 -4.63
CA CYS A 280 -16.36 -1.89 -3.97
C CYS A 280 -16.75 -3.18 -4.72
N LYS A 281 -18.02 -3.32 -5.10
CA LYS A 281 -18.53 -4.44 -5.89
C LYS A 281 -17.86 -4.53 -7.27
N ASP A 282 -17.68 -3.42 -7.97
CA ASP A 282 -16.98 -3.42 -9.27
C ASP A 282 -15.53 -3.87 -9.14
N LEU A 283 -14.78 -3.30 -8.18
CA LEU A 283 -13.38 -3.64 -7.96
C LEU A 283 -13.22 -5.11 -7.57
N ALA A 284 -14.07 -5.62 -6.67
CA ALA A 284 -14.10 -7.01 -6.26
C ALA A 284 -14.40 -7.94 -7.46
N ALA A 285 -15.42 -7.63 -8.25
CA ALA A 285 -15.77 -8.42 -9.43
C ALA A 285 -14.64 -8.44 -10.48
N ARG A 286 -13.94 -7.32 -10.67
CA ARG A 286 -12.76 -7.26 -11.56
C ARG A 286 -11.60 -8.08 -11.03
N ALA A 287 -11.33 -8.02 -9.73
CA ALA A 287 -10.31 -8.85 -9.09
C ALA A 287 -10.63 -10.34 -9.29
N ALA A 288 -11.85 -10.78 -8.96
CA ALA A 288 -12.28 -12.16 -9.16
C ALA A 288 -12.05 -12.66 -10.59
N ARG A 289 -12.44 -11.87 -11.60
CA ARG A 289 -12.22 -12.22 -13.02
C ARG A 289 -10.75 -12.45 -13.37
N ILE A 290 -9.85 -11.59 -12.88
CA ILE A 290 -8.40 -11.78 -13.07
C ILE A 290 -7.93 -13.05 -12.36
N MET A 291 -8.38 -13.27 -11.13
CA MET A 291 -7.99 -14.45 -10.36
C MET A 291 -8.41 -15.74 -11.05
N HIS A 292 -9.64 -15.82 -11.56
CA HIS A 292 -10.12 -16.95 -12.35
C HIS A 292 -9.30 -17.14 -13.63
N ALA A 293 -9.09 -16.07 -14.40
CA ALA A 293 -8.31 -16.14 -15.63
C ALA A 293 -6.89 -16.66 -15.39
N LEU A 294 -6.20 -16.22 -14.34
CA LEU A 294 -4.87 -16.72 -13.99
C LEU A 294 -4.92 -18.19 -13.58
N ALA A 295 -5.89 -18.59 -12.74
CA ALA A 295 -6.03 -19.97 -12.28
C ALA A 295 -6.41 -20.97 -13.37
N GLU A 296 -7.04 -20.51 -14.46
CA GLU A 296 -7.42 -21.33 -15.60
C GLU A 296 -6.29 -21.43 -16.63
N ASN A 297 -5.51 -20.37 -16.83
CA ASN A 297 -4.56 -20.26 -17.94
C ASN A 297 -3.09 -20.46 -17.55
N MET A 298 -2.74 -20.37 -16.27
CA MET A 298 -1.35 -20.48 -15.80
C MET A 298 -1.05 -21.77 -15.04
N VAL A 299 -2.03 -22.67 -14.88
CA VAL A 299 -1.79 -24.01 -14.35
C VAL A 299 -1.50 -24.93 -15.52
N PHE A 300 -0.22 -25.19 -15.76
CA PHE A 300 0.21 -26.14 -16.77
C PHE A 300 0.00 -27.55 -16.23
N ALA A 301 -0.89 -28.33 -16.86
CA ALA A 301 -0.99 -29.76 -16.59
C ALA A 301 0.37 -30.39 -16.94
N VAL A 302 1.09 -30.88 -15.93
CA VAL A 302 2.29 -31.69 -16.11
C VAL A 302 1.87 -33.13 -16.37
#